data_AF-A0A6B3CQU1-F1
#
_entry.id   AF-A0A6B3CQU1-F1
#
_cell.length_a   1.000
_cell.length_b   1.000
_cell.length_c   1.000
_cell.angle_alpha   90.00
_cell.angle_beta   90.00
_cell.angle_gamma   90.00
#
_symmetry.space_group_name_H-M   'P 1'
#
loop_
_entity.id
_entity.type
_entity.pdbx_description
1 polymer ?
#
loop_
_entity_poly.entity_id
_entity_poly.type
_entity_poly.pdbx_seq_one_letter_code
_entity_poly.pdbx_strand_id
1 'polypeptide(L)'
;DATGLSVRILPGSQDTDAFPARSVAASGPSRATVLYHLMHLASTLTEAVSVPDVVEQTADQLMPALGAQGMVVMVPEDGHLKIVGQRGYRPELLEHFDGMPLS
;
A
#
# COMPACT_ATOMS: atom_id res chain seq x y z
N ASP A 1 -1.98 9.32 -15.66
CA ASP A 1 -0.56 8.89 -15.55
C ASP A 1 -0.43 7.88 -14.41
N ALA A 2 0.17 6.72 -14.67
CA ALA A 2 -0.01 5.49 -13.87
C ALA A 2 1.17 5.15 -12.95
N THR A 3 1.97 6.14 -12.56
CA THR A 3 3.15 5.92 -11.72
C THR A 3 2.89 6.49 -10.33
N GLY A 4 2.34 5.67 -9.44
CA GLY A 4 2.32 5.98 -8.03
C GLY A 4 3.76 6.10 -7.51
N LEU A 5 4.05 7.17 -6.77
CA LEU A 5 5.33 7.39 -6.11
C LEU A 5 5.21 6.98 -4.65
N SER A 6 6.12 6.14 -4.16
CA SER A 6 6.24 5.82 -2.73
C SER A 6 7.58 6.32 -2.21
N VAL A 7 7.57 6.99 -1.04
CA VAL A 7 8.76 7.52 -0.39
C VAL A 7 8.81 7.00 1.03
N ARG A 8 9.98 6.50 1.45
CA ARG A 8 10.25 6.07 2.82
C ARG A 8 11.26 7.01 3.44
N ILE A 9 10.89 7.64 4.56
CA ILE A 9 11.77 8.54 5.31
C ILE A 9 12.21 7.83 6.57
N LEU A 10 13.52 7.79 6.82
CA LEU A 10 14.12 7.25 8.04
C LEU A 10 14.95 8.34 8.73
N PRO A 11 15.11 8.28 10.06
CA PRO A 11 16.03 9.14 10.79
C PRO A 11 17.48 8.87 10.32
N GLY A 12 18.24 9.92 10.05
CA GLY A 12 19.61 9.81 9.52
C GLY A 12 20.62 9.42 10.59
N SER A 13 21.23 8.25 10.45
CA SER A 13 22.47 7.86 11.16
C SER A 13 23.62 7.79 10.15
N GLN A 14 24.68 8.56 10.41
CA GLN A 14 25.89 8.61 9.60
C GLN A 14 26.78 7.41 9.92
N ASP A 15 27.09 6.59 8.91
CA ASP A 15 28.43 6.14 8.49
C ASP A 15 28.44 4.76 7.80
N THR A 16 28.91 4.80 6.54
CA THR A 16 29.87 3.93 5.83
C THR A 16 30.03 2.45 6.24
N ASP A 17 29.67 1.51 5.35
CA ASP A 17 30.67 0.71 4.60
C ASP A 17 30.04 -0.15 3.50
N ALA A 18 30.74 -0.26 2.37
CA ALA A 18 30.33 -0.99 1.17
C ALA A 18 30.66 -2.49 1.26
N PHE A 19 29.69 -3.37 0.97
CA PHE A 19 29.92 -4.82 0.83
C PHE A 19 29.57 -5.33 -0.58
N PRO A 20 30.29 -6.35 -1.10
CA PRO A 20 30.35 -6.67 -2.53
C PRO A 20 29.08 -7.38 -3.03
N ALA A 21 28.75 -7.12 -4.29
CA ALA A 21 27.59 -7.67 -4.99
C ALA A 21 27.70 -9.19 -5.15
N ARG A 22 26.87 -9.93 -4.41
CA ARG A 22 26.66 -11.36 -4.58
C ARG A 22 25.86 -11.57 -5.87
N SER A 23 26.40 -12.35 -6.81
CA SER A 23 25.68 -12.78 -8.02
C SER A 23 24.41 -13.52 -7.60
N VAL A 24 23.25 -12.88 -7.82
CA VAL A 24 21.96 -13.42 -7.43
C VAL A 24 21.47 -14.27 -8.59
N ALA A 25 21.46 -15.60 -8.40
CA ALA A 25 20.66 -16.46 -9.27
C ALA A 25 19.23 -15.88 -9.32
N ALA A 26 18.62 -15.83 -10.49
CA ALA A 26 17.25 -15.36 -10.65
C ALA A 26 16.29 -16.37 -9.99
N SER A 27 16.23 -16.37 -8.66
CA SER A 27 15.32 -17.13 -7.81
C SER A 27 13.95 -16.46 -7.78
N GLY A 28 13.44 -16.12 -8.97
CA GLY A 28 12.11 -15.56 -9.12
C GLY A 28 11.04 -16.62 -8.86
N PRO A 29 9.85 -16.22 -8.37
CA PRO A 29 8.74 -17.14 -8.22
C PRO A 29 8.41 -17.77 -9.57
N SER A 30 8.09 -19.08 -9.56
CA SER A 30 7.68 -19.77 -10.79
C SER A 30 6.43 -19.10 -11.37
N ARG A 31 6.22 -19.23 -12.69
CA ARG A 31 5.00 -18.73 -13.34
C ARG A 31 3.73 -19.28 -12.67
N ALA A 32 3.75 -20.52 -12.20
CA ALA A 32 2.65 -21.13 -11.47
C ALA A 32 2.43 -20.43 -10.11
N THR A 33 3.50 -20.07 -9.41
CA THR A 33 3.44 -19.30 -8.16
C THR A 33 2.81 -17.93 -8.38
N VAL A 34 3.22 -17.21 -9.43
CA VAL A 34 2.65 -15.90 -9.78
C VAL A 34 1.17 -16.00 -10.13
N LEU A 35 0.78 -16.99 -10.94
CA LEU A 35 -0.62 -17.20 -11.31
C LEU A 35 -1.49 -17.61 -10.11
N TYR A 36 -0.96 -18.42 -9.19
CA TYR A 36 -1.65 -18.76 -7.95
C TYR A 36 -1.91 -17.52 -7.09
N HIS A 37 -0.91 -16.66 -6.90
CA HIS A 37 -1.06 -15.43 -6.11
C HIS A 37 -2.05 -14.46 -6.78
N LEU A 38 -2.02 -14.35 -8.10
CA LEU A 38 -2.95 -13.52 -8.86
C LEU A 38 -4.40 -14.03 -8.75
N MET A 39 -4.60 -15.35 -8.87
CA MET A 39 -5.91 -15.98 -8.71
C MET A 39 -6.42 -15.87 -7.28
N HIS A 40 -5.55 -16.05 -6.28
CA HIS A 40 -5.90 -15.88 -4.88
C HIS A 40 -6.34 -14.45 -4.57
N LEU A 41 -5.56 -13.46 -5.03
CA LEU A 41 -5.91 -12.05 -4.91
C LEU A 41 -7.25 -11.72 -5.60
N ALA A 42 -7.44 -12.19 -6.83
CA ALA A 42 -8.70 -11.99 -7.55
C ALA A 42 -9.89 -12.65 -6.84
N SER A 43 -9.69 -13.84 -6.26
CA SER A 43 -10.71 -14.52 -5.43
C SER A 43 -11.05 -13.67 -4.22
N THR A 44 -10.05 -13.19 -3.46
CA THR A 44 -10.33 -12.40 -2.26
C THR A 44 -10.96 -11.05 -2.58
N LEU A 45 -10.60 -10.43 -3.71
CA LEU A 45 -11.26 -9.21 -4.20
C LEU A 45 -12.70 -9.47 -4.66
N THR A 46 -13.00 -10.67 -5.18
CA THR A 46 -14.36 -11.08 -5.55
C THR A 46 -15.18 -11.49 -4.33
N GLU A 47 -14.51 -11.99 -3.28
CA GLU A 47 -15.09 -12.30 -1.96
C GLU A 47 -15.23 -11.05 -1.07
N ALA A 48 -14.59 -9.93 -1.42
CA ALA A 48 -14.77 -8.66 -0.73
C ALA A 48 -16.16 -8.11 -1.05
N VAL A 49 -17.07 -8.21 -0.08
CA VAL A 49 -18.49 -7.86 -0.23
C VAL A 49 -18.70 -6.34 -0.11
N SER A 50 -17.69 -5.58 0.34
CA SER A 50 -17.75 -4.13 0.48
C SER A 50 -16.37 -3.43 0.42
N VAL A 51 -16.34 -2.14 0.05
CA VAL A 51 -15.10 -1.31 0.04
C VAL A 51 -14.31 -1.36 1.37
N PRO A 52 -14.95 -1.36 2.55
CA PRO A 52 -14.27 -1.56 3.83
C PRO A 52 -13.44 -2.85 3.92
N ASP A 53 -13.90 -3.96 3.34
CA ASP A 53 -13.23 -5.26 3.45
C ASP A 53 -11.88 -5.24 2.69
N VAL A 54 -11.84 -4.58 1.54
CA VAL A 54 -10.62 -4.40 0.75
C VAL A 54 -9.60 -3.54 1.49
N VAL A 55 -10.05 -2.47 2.15
CA VAL A 55 -9.18 -1.57 2.91
C VAL A 55 -8.53 -2.32 4.07
N GLU A 56 -9.33 -3.08 4.82
CA GLU A 56 -8.85 -3.87 5.95
C GLU A 56 -7.81 -4.90 5.51
N GLN A 57 -8.14 -5.70 4.48
CA GLN A 57 -7.24 -6.73 3.97
C GLN A 57 -5.93 -6.13 3.40
N THR A 58 -6.02 -4.99 2.73
CA THR A 58 -4.84 -4.28 2.20
C THR A 58 -3.95 -3.78 3.35
N ALA A 59 -4.56 -3.26 4.40
CA ALA A 59 -3.84 -2.73 5.55
C ALA A 59 -3.08 -3.84 6.30
N ASP A 60 -3.71 -4.99 6.49
CA ASP A 60 -3.10 -6.15 7.14
C ASP A 60 -1.88 -6.69 6.38
N GLN A 61 -1.82 -6.51 5.06
CA GLN A 61 -0.66 -6.91 4.25
C GLN A 61 0.42 -5.82 4.19
N LEU A 62 0.03 -4.57 3.92
CA LEU A 62 0.99 -3.50 3.63
C LEU A 62 1.57 -2.88 4.90
N MET A 63 0.78 -2.68 5.95
CA MET A 63 1.26 -2.00 7.15
C MET A 63 2.43 -2.74 7.82
N PRO A 64 2.39 -4.07 8.03
CA PRO A 64 3.54 -4.81 8.58
C PRO A 64 4.76 -4.80 7.66
N ALA A 65 4.55 -4.98 6.34
CA ALA A 65 5.62 -5.01 5.36
C ALA A 65 6.37 -3.67 5.25
N LEU A 66 5.66 -2.56 5.47
CA LEU A 66 6.21 -1.21 5.40
C LEU A 66 6.58 -0.62 6.76
N GLY A 67 6.29 -1.33 7.87
CA GLY A 67 6.42 -0.81 9.23
C GLY A 67 5.53 0.41 9.48
N ALA A 68 4.39 0.52 8.79
CA ALA A 68 3.48 1.65 8.89
C ALA A 68 2.60 1.54 10.13
N GLN A 69 2.34 2.69 10.77
CA GLN A 69 1.46 2.80 11.94
C GLN A 69 0.04 3.22 11.57
N GLY A 70 -0.15 3.75 10.36
CA GLY A 70 -1.46 4.08 9.83
C GLY A 70 -1.48 4.08 8.30
N MET A 71 -2.66 3.93 7.74
CA MET A 71 -2.92 3.89 6.30
C MET A 71 -4.26 4.56 6.00
N VAL A 72 -4.35 5.28 4.88
CA VAL A 72 -5.58 5.88 4.36
C VAL A 72 -5.68 5.57 2.87
N VAL A 73 -6.87 5.20 2.41
CA VAL A 73 -7.16 4.99 0.99
C VAL A 73 -8.08 6.10 0.52
N MET A 74 -7.67 6.77 -0.57
CA MET A 74 -8.39 7.89 -1.15
C MET A 74 -8.66 7.63 -2.64
N VAL A 75 -9.81 8.07 -3.12
CA VAL A 75 -10.18 8.02 -4.54
C VAL A 75 -10.51 9.41 -5.05
N PRO A 76 -10.14 9.76 -6.30
CA PRO A 76 -10.63 10.97 -6.94
C PRO A 76 -12.12 10.83 -7.27
N GLU A 77 -12.95 11.77 -6.81
CA GLU A 77 -14.38 11.88 -7.09
C GLU A 77 -14.69 13.37 -7.34
N ASP A 78 -15.24 13.70 -8.51
CA ASP A 78 -15.65 15.07 -8.88
C ASP A 78 -14.59 16.17 -8.68
N GLY A 79 -13.31 15.86 -8.95
CA GLY A 79 -12.21 16.80 -8.78
C GLY A 79 -11.71 16.94 -7.34
N HIS A 80 -12.21 16.11 -6.42
CA HIS A 80 -11.84 16.06 -5.02
C HIS A 80 -11.31 14.67 -4.63
N LEU A 81 -10.47 14.59 -3.60
CA LEU A 81 -10.02 13.34 -2.99
C LEU A 81 -11.00 12.95 -1.89
N LYS A 82 -11.58 11.77 -2.02
CA LYS A 82 -12.51 11.19 -1.04
C LYS A 82 -11.85 10.05 -0.29
N ILE A 83 -11.94 10.06 1.03
CA ILE A 83 -11.45 8.97 1.87
C ILE A 83 -12.45 7.81 1.80
N VAL A 84 -12.00 6.65 1.35
CA VAL A 84 -12.82 5.44 1.24
C VAL A 84 -12.47 4.38 2.28
N GLY A 85 -11.41 4.61 3.06
CA GLY A 85 -11.11 3.83 4.25
C GLY A 85 -9.79 4.20 4.91
N GLN A 86 -9.62 3.79 6.17
CA GLN A 86 -8.48 4.16 6.99
C GLN A 86 -8.20 3.12 8.08
N ARG A 87 -6.94 3.01 8.52
CA ARG A 87 -6.50 2.20 9.67
C ARG A 87 -5.39 2.93 10.43
N GLY A 88 -5.40 2.83 11.75
CA GLY A 88 -4.36 3.41 12.61
C GLY A 88 -4.42 4.93 12.78
N TYR A 89 -5.35 5.62 12.11
CA TYR A 89 -5.62 7.04 12.33
C TYR A 89 -6.93 7.24 13.09
N ARG A 90 -7.00 8.33 13.85
CA ARG A 90 -8.27 8.78 14.40
C ARG A 90 -9.10 9.44 13.31
N PRO A 91 -10.42 9.13 13.19
CA PRO A 91 -11.27 9.70 12.15
C PRO A 91 -11.24 11.24 12.09
N GLU A 92 -11.25 11.91 13.24
CA GLU A 92 -11.29 13.38 13.33
C GLU A 92 -10.03 14.04 12.72
N LEU A 93 -8.90 13.33 12.70
CA LEU A 93 -7.68 13.82 12.07
C LEU A 93 -7.81 13.82 10.54
N LEU A 94 -8.63 12.92 9.99
CA LEU A 94 -8.80 12.70 8.57
C LEU A 94 -9.92 13.56 7.95
N GLU A 95 -10.83 14.12 8.75
CA GLU A 95 -11.92 14.99 8.27
C GLU A 95 -11.41 16.18 7.44
N HIS A 96 -10.23 16.71 7.77
CA HIS A 96 -9.63 17.84 7.06
C HIS A 96 -9.07 17.47 5.68
N PHE A 97 -8.85 16.18 5.44
CA PHE A 97 -8.27 15.65 4.21
C PHE A 97 -9.33 15.12 3.25
N ASP A 98 -10.55 14.84 3.75
CA ASP A 98 -11.67 14.40 2.94
C ASP A 98 -12.26 15.57 2.14
N GLY A 99 -12.37 15.42 0.82
CA GLY A 99 -12.86 16.45 -0.10
C GLY A 99 -11.80 17.44 -0.60
N MET A 100 -10.51 17.24 -0.31
CA MET A 100 -9.47 18.15 -0.83
C MET A 100 -9.40 18.14 -2.36
N PRO A 101 -9.20 19.29 -3.02
CA PRO A 101 -9.15 19.35 -4.49
C PRO A 101 -7.94 18.60 -5.05
N LEU A 102 -8.12 17.90 -6.18
CA LEU A 102 -7.01 17.43 -7.01
C LEU A 102 -6.42 18.62 -7.78
N SER A 103 -5.14 18.90 -7.53
CA SER A 103 -4.36 19.95 -8.21
C SER A 103 -3.68 19.43 -9.46
#